data_AF-A0A839ERL5-F1
#
_entry.id   AF-A0A839ERL5-F1
#
_cell.length_a   1.000
_cell.length_b   1.000
_cell.length_c   1.000
_cell.angle_alpha   90.00
_cell.angle_beta   90.00
_cell.angle_gamma   90.00
#
_symmetry.space_group_name_H-M   'P 1'
#
loop_
_entity.id
_entity.type
_entity.pdbx_description
1 polymer ?
#
loop_
_entity_poly.entity_id
_entity_poly.type
_entity_poly.pdbx_seq_one_letter_code
_entity_poly.pdbx_strand_id
1 'polypeptide(L)'
;MLRIFRALLVLASWPMLAQAVDSHLIYLNNCKPNGCVVHPGNDDAVTHTSSIPNQQSTVTAFAFSDDTFGRTVGCLRAAFARYDVSITTVDPGQLPRREMMIAGSPQDIGMPGGTGGVSPFTGQPIDNAIAYTFANTVGDDPDGLCWTAANQLGHLYGLDNEHYCPDLMAFTDGCGVKAFTDFDAPCGEFSDRTCASGAATQNSDATLRLVIGDVDPIFFAGFDPDMPAP
;
A
#
# COMPACT_ATOMS: atom_id res chain seq x y z
N MET A 1 -26.66 -64.99 4.73
CA MET A 1 -26.16 -64.03 3.72
C MET A 1 -26.01 -62.67 4.40
N LEU A 2 -24.79 -62.20 4.63
CA LEU A 2 -24.52 -60.75 4.75
C LEU A 2 -23.03 -60.50 4.50
N ARG A 3 -22.70 -60.01 3.30
CA ARG A 3 -21.35 -59.62 2.90
C ARG A 3 -21.16 -58.16 3.30
N ILE A 4 -20.23 -57.91 4.22
CA ILE A 4 -19.83 -56.55 4.61
C ILE A 4 -18.83 -56.04 3.56
N PHE A 5 -19.26 -55.11 2.71
CA PHE A 5 -18.37 -54.35 1.83
C PHE A 5 -17.76 -53.20 2.63
N ARG A 6 -16.44 -53.25 2.87
CA ARG A 6 -15.67 -52.08 3.30
C ARG A 6 -15.46 -51.17 2.10
N ALA A 7 -16.15 -50.04 2.06
CA ALA A 7 -15.83 -48.96 1.14
C ALA A 7 -14.52 -48.29 1.61
N LEU A 8 -13.47 -48.37 0.80
CA LEU A 8 -12.29 -47.51 0.94
C LEU A 8 -12.72 -46.09 0.55
N LEU A 9 -12.70 -45.17 1.50
CA LEU A 9 -12.78 -43.73 1.23
C LEU A 9 -11.43 -43.27 0.67
N VAL A 10 -11.38 -42.93 -0.62
CA VAL A 10 -10.27 -42.17 -1.20
C VAL A 10 -10.53 -40.70 -0.87
N LEU A 11 -9.77 -40.13 0.06
CA LEU A 11 -9.78 -38.69 0.30
C LEU A 11 -9.11 -38.01 -0.89
N ALA A 12 -9.91 -37.46 -1.79
CA ALA A 12 -9.42 -36.53 -2.80
C ALA A 12 -8.94 -35.26 -2.08
N SER A 13 -7.63 -35.05 -2.01
CA SER A 13 -7.05 -33.79 -1.57
C SER A 13 -7.31 -32.74 -2.64
N TRP A 14 -8.36 -31.94 -2.44
CA TRP A 14 -8.55 -30.73 -3.23
C TRP A 14 -7.49 -29.72 -2.80
N PRO A 15 -6.76 -29.08 -3.73
CA PRO A 15 -5.93 -27.95 -3.34
C PRO A 15 -6.87 -26.91 -2.74
N MET A 16 -6.64 -26.54 -1.47
CA MET A 16 -7.19 -25.31 -0.94
C MET A 16 -6.67 -24.20 -1.85
N LEU A 17 -7.57 -23.56 -2.59
CA LEU A 17 -7.28 -22.24 -3.14
C LEU A 17 -6.90 -21.38 -1.92
N ALA A 18 -5.65 -20.95 -1.84
CA ALA A 18 -5.26 -19.93 -0.90
C ALA A 18 -6.16 -18.72 -1.19
N GLN A 19 -7.15 -18.47 -0.32
CA GLN A 19 -7.75 -17.15 -0.25
C GLN A 19 -6.58 -16.21 0.03
N ALA A 20 -6.40 -15.19 -0.82
CA ALA A 20 -5.52 -14.08 -0.49
C ALA A 20 -6.01 -13.54 0.86
N VAL A 21 -5.27 -13.85 1.92
CA VAL A 21 -5.48 -13.24 3.23
C VAL A 21 -5.14 -11.79 3.01
N ASP A 22 -6.11 -10.87 3.05
CA ASP A 22 -5.80 -9.45 3.00
C ASP A 22 -4.85 -9.14 4.16
N SER A 23 -3.59 -8.87 3.84
CA SER A 23 -2.62 -8.53 4.86
C SER A 23 -3.01 -7.15 5.43
N HIS A 24 -3.49 -7.14 6.66
CA HIS A 24 -3.67 -5.92 7.47
C HIS A 24 -2.31 -5.37 7.93
N LEU A 25 -1.27 -5.49 7.10
CA LEU A 25 0.11 -5.15 7.39
C LEU A 25 0.72 -4.35 6.24
N ILE A 26 1.16 -3.15 6.55
CA ILE A 26 1.98 -2.31 5.69
C ILE A 26 3.40 -2.29 6.24
N TYR A 27 4.38 -2.61 5.38
CA TYR A 27 5.80 -2.44 5.68
C TYR A 27 6.36 -1.23 4.93
N LEU A 28 6.92 -0.28 5.66
CA LEU A 28 7.58 0.90 5.12
C LEU A 28 9.09 0.66 5.08
N ASN A 29 9.64 0.52 3.88
CA ASN A 29 11.03 0.15 3.65
C ASN A 29 11.83 1.33 3.08
N ASN A 30 12.87 1.77 3.77
CA ASN A 30 13.76 2.86 3.28
C ASN A 30 15.01 2.36 2.56
N CYS A 31 15.14 1.05 2.36
CA CYS A 31 16.24 0.40 1.66
C CYS A 31 17.65 0.73 2.21
N LYS A 32 17.75 1.24 3.44
CA LYS A 32 19.06 1.49 4.06
C LYS A 32 19.68 0.19 4.58
N PRO A 33 21.02 0.10 4.62
CA PRO A 33 21.98 1.05 4.04
C PRO A 33 22.37 0.73 2.59
N ASN A 34 22.01 -0.45 2.07
CA ASN A 34 22.62 -1.02 0.85
C ASN A 34 21.74 -0.96 -0.40
N GLY A 35 20.54 -0.39 -0.31
CA GLY A 35 19.49 -0.53 -1.31
C GLY A 35 18.65 -1.79 -1.12
N CYS A 36 17.55 -1.89 -1.88
CA CYS A 36 16.70 -3.07 -1.96
C CYS A 36 16.84 -3.69 -3.35
N VAL A 37 17.14 -4.98 -3.42
CA VAL A 37 17.08 -5.73 -4.68
C VAL A 37 15.63 -6.14 -4.92
N VAL A 38 15.13 -5.90 -6.12
CA VAL A 38 13.79 -6.30 -6.55
C VAL A 38 13.89 -7.14 -7.81
N HIS A 39 13.13 -8.22 -7.86
CA HIS A 39 13.05 -9.14 -8.99
C HIS A 39 11.77 -8.87 -9.81
N PRO A 40 11.83 -8.95 -11.14
CA PRO A 40 10.65 -8.81 -12.00
C PRO A 40 9.79 -10.09 -11.89
N GLY A 41 8.47 -9.95 -11.84
CA GLY A 41 7.57 -11.11 -11.83
C GLY A 41 6.17 -10.78 -11.33
N ASN A 42 5.43 -11.82 -10.94
CA ASN A 42 4.16 -11.61 -10.23
C ASN A 42 4.45 -11.02 -8.85
N ASP A 43 3.62 -10.06 -8.42
CA ASP A 43 3.83 -9.35 -7.16
C ASP A 43 3.87 -10.31 -5.96
N ASP A 44 4.96 -10.20 -5.19
CA ASP A 44 5.19 -10.91 -3.94
C ASP A 44 6.20 -10.12 -3.08
N ALA A 45 5.69 -9.35 -2.13
CA ALA A 45 6.49 -8.53 -1.22
C ALA A 45 7.38 -9.36 -0.30
N VAL A 46 7.02 -10.61 0.01
CA VAL A 46 7.83 -11.51 0.85
C VAL A 46 9.13 -11.91 0.13
N THR A 47 9.09 -12.06 -1.18
CA THR A 47 10.25 -12.48 -2.00
C THR A 47 10.91 -11.33 -2.77
N HIS A 48 10.49 -10.08 -2.51
CA HIS A 48 10.92 -8.89 -3.25
C HIS A 48 10.68 -9.01 -4.75
N THR A 49 9.57 -9.64 -5.15
CA THR A 49 9.16 -9.76 -6.55
C THR A 49 8.09 -8.73 -6.86
N SER A 50 8.23 -8.00 -7.97
CA SER A 50 7.28 -6.96 -8.38
C SER A 50 7.00 -7.01 -9.88
N SER A 51 5.76 -6.67 -10.24
CA SER A 51 5.29 -6.58 -11.62
C SER A 51 5.72 -5.30 -12.34
N ILE A 52 6.30 -4.33 -11.62
CA ILE A 52 6.72 -3.04 -12.18
C ILE A 52 8.05 -3.10 -12.93
N PRO A 53 9.18 -3.55 -12.34
CA PRO A 53 10.43 -3.65 -13.07
C PRO A 53 10.38 -4.77 -14.12
N ASN A 54 11.04 -4.56 -15.27
CA ASN A 54 11.17 -5.57 -16.33
C ASN A 54 12.46 -6.42 -16.23
N GLN A 55 13.34 -6.08 -15.31
CA GLN A 55 14.61 -6.78 -15.05
C GLN A 55 14.95 -6.66 -13.56
N GLN A 56 15.83 -7.52 -13.05
CA GLN A 56 16.30 -7.37 -11.68
C GLN A 56 16.93 -6.00 -11.51
N SER A 57 16.47 -5.30 -10.47
CA SER A 57 16.76 -3.89 -10.24
C SER A 57 17.20 -3.69 -8.79
N THR A 58 17.87 -2.57 -8.51
CA THR A 58 18.26 -2.22 -7.15
C THR A 58 17.78 -0.82 -6.85
N VAL A 59 16.75 -0.71 -6.02
CA VAL A 59 16.28 0.57 -5.48
C VAL A 59 17.36 1.09 -4.56
N THR A 60 17.96 2.23 -4.91
CA THR A 60 19.03 2.83 -4.10
C THR A 60 18.50 3.27 -2.73
N ALA A 61 19.35 3.27 -1.71
CA ALA A 61 18.94 3.60 -0.36
C ALA A 61 18.34 5.02 -0.26
N PHE A 62 17.42 5.20 0.68
CA PHE A 62 16.88 6.52 1.03
C PHE A 62 18.01 7.49 1.37
N ALA A 63 18.10 8.60 0.62
CA ALA A 63 19.24 9.51 0.68
C ALA A 63 19.21 10.50 1.85
N PHE A 64 18.10 10.64 2.56
CA PHE A 64 17.93 11.66 3.59
C PHE A 64 18.09 11.12 5.01
N SER A 65 17.91 12.00 5.99
CA SER A 65 18.08 11.69 7.40
C SER A 65 17.04 10.70 7.93
N ASP A 66 17.34 10.03 9.03
CA ASP A 66 16.36 9.18 9.71
C ASP A 66 15.21 10.00 10.33
N ASP A 67 15.44 11.29 10.62
CA ASP A 67 14.39 12.21 11.07
C ASP A 67 13.37 12.47 9.95
N THR A 68 13.83 12.75 8.73
CA THR A 68 12.97 12.87 7.54
C THR A 68 12.11 11.63 7.37
N PHE A 69 12.74 10.46 7.40
CA PHE A 69 12.02 9.19 7.27
C PHE A 69 11.02 8.98 8.42
N GLY A 70 11.41 9.29 9.66
CA GLY A 70 10.53 9.21 10.83
C GLY A 70 9.30 10.12 10.72
N ARG A 71 9.45 11.33 10.17
CA ARG A 71 8.34 12.25 9.91
C ARG A 71 7.41 11.72 8.81
N THR A 72 7.95 11.18 7.71
CA THR A 72 7.16 10.52 6.68
C THR A 72 6.36 9.34 7.26
N VAL A 73 6.98 8.49 8.06
CA VAL A 73 6.34 7.36 8.75
C VAL A 73 5.22 7.83 9.69
N GLY A 74 5.47 8.90 10.46
CA GLY A 74 4.45 9.49 11.34
C GLY A 74 3.23 9.98 10.57
N CYS A 75 3.44 10.64 9.43
CA CYS A 75 2.37 11.09 8.55
C CYS A 75 1.58 9.91 7.95
N LEU A 76 2.25 8.85 7.48
CA LEU A 76 1.57 7.65 6.97
C LEU A 76 0.75 6.95 8.05
N ARG A 77 1.27 6.85 9.27
CA ARG A 77 0.49 6.32 10.41
C ARG A 77 -0.76 7.16 10.68
N ALA A 78 -0.65 8.49 10.62
CA ALA A 78 -1.80 9.36 10.79
C ALA A 78 -2.84 9.21 9.65
N ALA A 79 -2.38 9.07 8.40
CA ALA A 79 -3.25 8.89 7.24
C ALA A 79 -4.10 7.61 7.33
N PHE A 80 -3.52 6.54 7.86
CA PHE A 80 -4.19 5.23 7.98
C PHE A 80 -4.78 4.94 9.37
N ALA A 81 -4.70 5.87 10.33
CA ALA A 81 -5.07 5.63 11.73
C ALA A 81 -6.54 5.22 11.97
N ARG A 82 -7.42 5.42 10.99
CA ARG A 82 -8.85 5.09 11.07
C ARG A 82 -9.18 3.67 10.61
N TYR A 83 -8.23 3.01 9.95
CA TYR A 83 -8.44 1.70 9.34
C TYR A 83 -7.72 0.63 10.15
N ASP A 84 -8.25 -0.59 10.13
CA ASP A 84 -7.66 -1.74 10.82
C ASP A 84 -6.41 -2.26 10.08
N VAL A 85 -5.33 -1.47 10.11
CA VAL A 85 -4.06 -1.81 9.48
C VAL A 85 -2.89 -1.53 10.40
N SER A 86 -1.95 -2.46 10.45
CA SER A 86 -0.68 -2.33 11.17
C SER A 86 0.40 -1.76 10.25
N ILE A 87 1.10 -0.71 10.69
CA ILE A 87 2.21 -0.11 9.94
C ILE A 87 3.53 -0.33 10.67
N THR A 88 4.45 -1.07 10.06
CA THR A 88 5.79 -1.35 10.58
C THR A 88 6.90 -0.77 9.69
N THR A 89 8.01 -0.38 10.31
CA THR A 89 9.28 -0.05 9.64
C THR A 89 10.34 -1.14 9.87
N VAL A 90 9.97 -2.21 10.56
CA VAL A 90 10.80 -3.40 10.80
C VAL A 90 10.33 -4.48 9.85
N ASP A 91 11.27 -5.05 9.08
CA ASP A 91 10.99 -6.15 8.16
C ASP A 91 10.22 -7.27 8.88
N PRO A 92 8.98 -7.58 8.45
CA PRO A 92 8.15 -8.59 9.09
C PRO A 92 8.50 -10.02 8.66
N GLY A 93 9.57 -10.23 7.89
CA GLY A 93 10.08 -11.53 7.50
C GLY A 93 9.19 -12.20 6.46
N GLN A 94 8.57 -13.33 6.82
CA GLN A 94 7.77 -14.15 5.89
C GLN A 94 6.27 -13.84 5.93
N LEU A 95 5.86 -12.79 6.63
CA LEU A 95 4.47 -12.36 6.66
C LEU A 95 4.12 -11.63 5.35
N PRO A 96 3.03 -12.03 4.66
CA PRO A 96 2.45 -11.24 3.57
C PRO A 96 2.16 -9.82 4.03
N ARG A 97 2.40 -8.86 3.13
CA ARG A 97 2.32 -7.43 3.44
C ARG A 97 2.12 -6.62 2.17
N ARG A 98 1.50 -5.45 2.29
CA ARG A 98 1.73 -4.38 1.33
C ARG A 98 3.03 -3.68 1.69
N GLU A 99 4.00 -3.69 0.78
CA GLU A 99 5.29 -3.03 0.99
C GLU A 99 5.33 -1.70 0.25
N MET A 100 5.72 -0.66 0.96
CA MET A 100 5.97 0.67 0.41
C MET A 100 7.47 0.96 0.52
N MET A 101 8.17 0.85 -0.61
CA MET A 101 9.58 1.23 -0.72
C MET A 101 9.68 2.75 -0.88
N ILE A 102 10.06 3.44 0.19
CA ILE A 102 10.28 4.89 0.22
C ILE A 102 11.79 5.14 0.11
N ALA A 103 12.29 5.06 -1.11
CA ALA A 103 13.73 5.11 -1.39
C ALA A 103 13.98 5.33 -2.89
N GLY A 104 15.24 5.50 -3.25
CA GLY A 104 15.69 5.39 -4.64
C GLY A 104 15.17 6.47 -5.60
N SER A 105 15.47 6.24 -6.87
CA SER A 105 15.07 7.06 -8.01
C SER A 105 14.23 6.24 -9.00
N PRO A 106 13.34 6.84 -9.81
CA PRO A 106 12.51 6.09 -10.75
C PRO A 106 13.35 5.30 -11.77
N GLN A 107 14.52 5.80 -12.13
CA GLN A 107 15.43 5.14 -13.07
C GLN A 107 16.00 3.84 -12.51
N ASP A 108 16.03 3.65 -11.19
CA ASP A 108 16.54 2.44 -10.53
C ASP A 108 15.74 1.20 -10.97
N ILE A 109 14.46 1.37 -11.29
CA ILE A 109 13.55 0.31 -11.76
C ILE A 109 13.03 0.54 -13.18
N GLY A 110 13.62 1.49 -13.92
CA GLY A 110 13.31 1.76 -15.33
C GLY A 110 12.10 2.67 -15.58
N MET A 111 11.64 3.42 -14.57
CA MET A 111 10.59 4.42 -14.74
C MET A 111 11.13 5.76 -15.30
N PRO A 112 10.29 6.58 -15.96
CA PRO A 112 10.69 7.90 -16.44
C PRO A 112 11.22 8.82 -15.34
N GLY A 113 12.15 9.70 -15.69
CA GLY A 113 12.63 10.72 -14.77
C GLY A 113 11.53 11.72 -14.40
N GLY A 114 11.49 12.11 -13.12
CA GLY A 114 10.46 12.99 -12.58
C GLY A 114 9.24 12.26 -12.02
N THR A 115 9.14 10.94 -12.17
CA THR A 115 8.11 10.14 -11.50
C THR A 115 8.34 10.13 -9.99
N GLY A 116 7.36 10.58 -9.22
CA GLY A 116 7.41 10.59 -7.75
C GLY A 116 7.11 9.23 -7.11
N GLY A 117 6.21 8.45 -7.71
CA GLY A 117 5.84 7.11 -7.23
C GLY A 117 5.21 6.26 -8.32
N VAL A 118 5.14 4.95 -8.07
CA VAL A 118 4.47 3.98 -8.94
C VAL A 118 4.03 2.77 -8.11
N SER A 119 2.93 2.14 -8.51
CA SER A 119 2.40 0.92 -7.90
C SER A 119 1.70 0.07 -8.95
N PRO A 120 1.61 -1.25 -8.77
CA PRO A 120 0.67 -2.05 -9.54
C PRO A 120 -0.75 -1.57 -9.26
N PHE A 121 -1.60 -1.61 -10.28
CA PHE A 121 -2.97 -1.13 -10.17
C PHE A 121 -3.90 -1.89 -11.12
N THR A 122 -5.03 -2.34 -10.60
CA THR A 122 -6.06 -3.06 -11.35
C THR A 122 -7.48 -2.53 -11.08
N GLY A 123 -7.62 -1.50 -10.22
CA GLY A 123 -8.91 -1.08 -9.69
C GLY A 123 -9.51 -2.04 -8.66
N GLN A 124 -8.76 -3.04 -8.22
CA GLN A 124 -9.10 -3.98 -7.16
C GLN A 124 -7.95 -4.06 -6.16
N PRO A 125 -8.19 -4.44 -4.89
CA PRO A 125 -7.13 -4.64 -3.92
C PRO A 125 -6.09 -5.65 -4.42
N ILE A 126 -4.83 -5.28 -4.31
CA ILE A 126 -3.66 -6.11 -4.61
C ILE A 126 -2.89 -6.29 -3.31
N ASP A 127 -3.01 -7.47 -2.73
CA ASP A 127 -2.28 -7.80 -1.51
C ASP A 127 -0.91 -8.45 -1.83
N ASN A 128 -0.03 -8.47 -0.84
CA ASN A 128 1.33 -9.00 -0.94
C ASN A 128 2.15 -8.36 -2.09
N ALA A 129 1.95 -7.06 -2.34
CA ALA A 129 2.56 -6.33 -3.44
C ALA A 129 3.46 -5.19 -2.97
N ILE A 130 4.34 -4.74 -3.88
CA ILE A 130 5.31 -3.67 -3.64
C ILE A 130 4.89 -2.44 -4.42
N ALA A 131 4.77 -1.32 -3.73
CA ALA A 131 4.64 0.02 -4.29
C ALA A 131 5.87 0.88 -3.95
N TYR A 132 6.09 1.93 -4.73
CA TYR A 132 7.33 2.71 -4.70
C TYR A 132 7.02 4.19 -4.56
N THR A 133 7.71 4.84 -3.63
CA THR A 133 7.87 6.29 -3.57
C THR A 133 9.35 6.60 -3.76
N PHE A 134 9.68 7.23 -4.89
CA PHE A 134 11.05 7.53 -5.28
C PHE A 134 11.58 8.72 -4.51
N ALA A 135 11.99 8.47 -3.27
CA ALA A 135 12.35 9.52 -2.33
C ALA A 135 13.45 10.44 -2.87
N ASN A 136 14.45 9.88 -3.55
CA ASN A 136 15.58 10.65 -4.07
C ASN A 136 15.18 11.54 -5.26
N THR A 137 13.95 11.41 -5.78
CA THR A 137 13.33 12.31 -6.77
C THR A 137 12.37 13.31 -6.12
N VAL A 138 11.56 12.87 -5.15
CA VAL A 138 10.64 13.75 -4.39
C VAL A 138 11.41 14.81 -3.60
N GLY A 139 12.52 14.42 -2.96
CA GLY A 139 13.35 15.34 -2.16
C GLY A 139 13.16 15.16 -0.65
N ASP A 140 13.89 15.98 0.12
CA ASP A 140 13.83 16.03 1.59
C ASP A 140 12.56 16.76 2.07
N ASP A 141 11.41 16.22 1.68
CA ASP A 141 10.08 16.76 1.95
C ASP A 141 9.19 15.66 2.57
N PRO A 142 9.10 15.59 3.91
CA PRO A 142 8.31 14.58 4.59
C PRO A 142 6.84 14.53 4.17
N ASP A 143 6.24 15.68 3.84
CA ASP A 143 4.83 15.77 3.47
C ASP A 143 4.64 15.27 2.03
N GLY A 144 5.46 15.73 1.08
CA GLY A 144 5.46 15.22 -0.29
C GLY A 144 5.74 13.71 -0.37
N LEU A 145 6.69 13.21 0.42
CA LEU A 145 6.97 11.77 0.55
C LEU A 145 5.76 11.01 1.11
N CYS A 146 5.10 11.57 2.13
CA CYS A 146 3.93 10.95 2.74
C CYS A 146 2.75 10.87 1.77
N TRP A 147 2.43 11.97 1.08
CA TRP A 147 1.31 12.03 0.15
C TRP A 147 1.53 11.10 -1.04
N THR A 148 2.75 11.09 -1.60
CA THR A 148 3.11 10.15 -2.66
C THR A 148 2.98 8.70 -2.19
N ALA A 149 3.54 8.37 -1.03
CA ALA A 149 3.47 7.01 -0.49
C ALA A 149 2.03 6.58 -0.17
N ALA A 150 1.20 7.47 0.39
CA ALA A 150 -0.20 7.17 0.67
C ALA A 150 -1.01 6.97 -0.61
N ASN A 151 -0.80 7.80 -1.64
CA ASN A 151 -1.42 7.64 -2.96
C ASN A 151 -1.08 6.28 -3.58
N GLN A 152 0.20 5.91 -3.59
CA GLN A 152 0.63 4.62 -4.14
C GLN A 152 0.16 3.42 -3.32
N LEU A 153 0.07 3.55 -1.98
CA LEU A 153 -0.57 2.53 -1.14
C LEU A 153 -2.06 2.41 -1.45
N GLY A 154 -2.74 3.53 -1.69
CA GLY A 154 -4.16 3.55 -2.08
C GLY A 154 -4.44 2.70 -3.32
N HIS A 155 -3.56 2.75 -4.33
CA HIS A 155 -3.66 1.87 -5.49
C HIS A 155 -3.58 0.38 -5.14
N LEU A 156 -2.80 -0.03 -4.14
CA LEU A 156 -2.78 -1.42 -3.64
C LEU A 156 -4.07 -1.81 -2.91
N TYR A 157 -4.86 -0.84 -2.46
CA TYR A 157 -6.22 -1.04 -1.96
C TYR A 157 -7.29 -0.90 -3.04
N GLY A 158 -6.89 -0.73 -4.31
CA GLY A 158 -7.79 -0.61 -5.45
C GLY A 158 -8.32 0.81 -5.70
N LEU A 159 -7.83 1.81 -4.97
CA LEU A 159 -8.20 3.20 -5.21
C LEU A 159 -7.60 3.72 -6.51
N ASP A 160 -8.41 4.40 -7.29
CA ASP A 160 -8.01 5.16 -8.47
C ASP A 160 -7.57 6.57 -8.08
N ASN A 161 -6.86 7.26 -8.97
CA ASN A 161 -6.63 8.69 -8.81
C ASN A 161 -7.95 9.46 -8.94
N GLU A 162 -8.07 10.60 -8.26
CA GLU A 162 -9.30 11.42 -8.26
C GLU A 162 -9.06 12.93 -8.25
N HIS A 163 -10.13 13.69 -8.48
CA HIS A 163 -10.12 15.16 -8.68
C HIS A 163 -10.67 15.92 -7.47
N TYR A 164 -10.37 15.46 -6.26
CA TYR A 164 -10.66 16.19 -5.04
C TYR A 164 -9.36 16.51 -4.31
N CYS A 165 -8.83 17.72 -4.49
CA CYS A 165 -7.48 18.07 -4.02
C CYS A 165 -7.16 17.65 -2.56
N PRO A 166 -8.05 17.87 -1.57
CA PRO A 166 -7.80 17.45 -0.19
C PRO A 166 -7.64 15.93 0.00
N ASP A 167 -7.98 15.12 -1.01
CA ASP A 167 -7.82 13.67 -0.98
C ASP A 167 -6.37 13.23 -1.27
N LEU A 168 -5.89 12.20 -0.58
CA LEU A 168 -4.59 11.57 -0.84
C LEU A 168 -4.54 10.87 -2.21
N MET A 169 -5.70 10.52 -2.78
CA MET A 169 -5.81 9.99 -4.14
C MET A 169 -5.79 11.07 -5.21
N ALA A 170 -5.75 12.35 -4.84
CA ALA A 170 -5.68 13.42 -5.83
C ALA A 170 -4.25 13.73 -6.27
N PHE A 171 -4.06 13.78 -7.60
CA PHE A 171 -2.81 14.15 -8.28
C PHE A 171 -2.49 15.66 -8.17
N THR A 172 -3.38 16.44 -7.57
CA THR A 172 -3.22 17.90 -7.42
C THR A 172 -2.69 18.28 -6.04
N ASP A 173 -1.82 19.30 -6.03
CA ASP A 173 -1.18 19.85 -4.85
C ASP A 173 -1.72 21.25 -4.49
N GLY A 174 -1.28 21.77 -3.33
CA GLY A 174 -1.54 23.17 -2.93
C GLY A 174 -2.84 23.41 -2.16
N CYS A 175 -3.56 22.35 -1.79
CA CYS A 175 -4.78 22.41 -0.97
C CYS A 175 -4.53 22.25 0.54
N GLY A 176 -3.28 22.22 0.96
CA GLY A 176 -2.90 22.02 2.37
C GLY A 176 -2.83 20.54 2.72
N VAL A 177 -3.21 20.21 3.95
CA VAL A 177 -3.13 18.83 4.47
C VAL A 177 -4.10 17.93 3.70
N LYS A 178 -3.59 16.77 3.25
CA LYS A 178 -4.35 15.75 2.54
C LYS A 178 -4.71 14.58 3.47
N ALA A 179 -5.85 13.95 3.24
CA ALA A 179 -6.29 12.73 3.92
C ALA A 179 -7.06 11.84 2.94
N PHE A 180 -7.34 10.58 3.27
CA PHE A 180 -8.41 9.86 2.58
C PHE A 180 -9.74 10.46 3.04
N THR A 181 -10.57 10.89 2.11
CA THR A 181 -11.76 11.68 2.38
C THR A 181 -13.05 10.92 2.11
N ASP A 182 -14.03 11.16 2.97
CA ASP A 182 -15.40 10.70 2.78
C ASP A 182 -16.13 11.67 1.83
N PHE A 183 -15.73 11.66 0.56
CA PHE A 183 -16.27 12.51 -0.49
C PHE A 183 -16.28 11.77 -1.83
N ASP A 184 -17.40 11.81 -2.55
CA ASP A 184 -17.49 11.24 -3.90
C ASP A 184 -16.82 12.17 -4.92
N ALA A 185 -15.61 11.84 -5.34
CA ALA A 185 -14.81 12.58 -6.31
C ALA A 185 -14.80 11.90 -7.69
N PRO A 186 -14.81 12.66 -8.80
CA PRO A 186 -14.58 12.07 -10.11
C PRO A 186 -13.14 11.55 -10.23
N CYS A 187 -12.96 10.38 -10.85
CA CYS A 187 -11.65 9.78 -11.01
C CYS A 187 -10.85 10.43 -12.14
N GLY A 188 -9.52 10.37 -12.07
CA GLY A 188 -8.60 10.82 -13.10
C GLY A 188 -7.37 11.54 -12.55
N GLU A 189 -6.45 11.88 -13.45
CA GLU A 189 -5.20 12.56 -13.14
C GLU A 189 -5.20 14.00 -13.69
N PHE A 190 -5.48 14.14 -14.98
CA PHE A 190 -5.46 15.41 -15.70
C PHE A 190 -6.84 15.84 -16.22
N SER A 191 -7.78 14.90 -16.26
CA SER A 191 -9.18 15.10 -16.63
C SER A 191 -10.04 14.01 -16.01
N ASP A 192 -11.29 14.34 -15.71
CA ASP A 192 -12.29 13.38 -15.24
C ASP A 192 -12.44 12.19 -16.21
N ARG A 193 -12.53 10.99 -15.65
CA ARG A 193 -12.80 9.72 -16.32
C ARG A 193 -13.60 8.80 -15.41
N THR A 194 -14.21 7.77 -16.01
CA THR A 194 -14.78 6.66 -15.24
C THR A 194 -13.68 6.02 -14.37
N CYS A 195 -14.01 5.75 -13.11
CA CYS A 195 -13.11 5.07 -12.18
C CYS A 195 -12.82 3.65 -12.65
N ALA A 196 -11.69 3.07 -12.24
CA ALA A 196 -11.33 1.70 -12.57
C ALA A 196 -12.36 0.66 -12.09
N SER A 197 -13.14 0.98 -11.05
CA SER A 197 -14.28 0.18 -10.57
C SER A 197 -15.49 0.17 -11.54
N GLY A 198 -15.49 1.04 -12.55
CA GLY A 198 -16.62 1.29 -13.46
C GLY A 198 -17.60 2.36 -12.98
N ALA A 199 -17.43 2.89 -11.76
CA ALA A 199 -18.25 3.97 -11.22
C ALA A 199 -17.87 5.34 -11.80
N ALA A 200 -18.79 6.31 -11.70
CA ALA A 200 -18.54 7.70 -12.12
C ALA A 200 -17.67 8.47 -11.12
N THR A 201 -17.71 8.08 -9.85
CA THR A 201 -16.97 8.68 -8.75
C THR A 201 -16.41 7.59 -7.84
N GLN A 202 -15.44 7.97 -7.02
CA GLN A 202 -14.86 7.19 -5.94
C GLN A 202 -14.94 7.99 -4.64
N ASN A 203 -15.10 7.26 -3.54
CA ASN A 203 -14.93 7.79 -2.19
C ASN A 203 -13.82 6.97 -1.54
N SER A 204 -12.67 7.62 -1.28
CA SER A 204 -11.47 6.92 -0.85
C SER A 204 -11.61 6.39 0.59
N ASP A 205 -12.18 7.18 1.52
CA ASP A 205 -12.41 6.73 2.89
C ASP A 205 -13.35 5.53 2.93
N ALA A 206 -14.53 5.64 2.30
CA ALA A 206 -15.52 4.56 2.30
C ALA A 206 -14.96 3.27 1.67
N THR A 207 -14.14 3.38 0.62
CA THR A 207 -13.51 2.21 -0.01
C THR A 207 -12.48 1.57 0.91
N LEU A 208 -11.63 2.35 1.59
CA LEU A 208 -10.67 1.81 2.54
C LEU A 208 -11.35 1.15 3.74
N ARG A 209 -12.44 1.73 4.26
CA ARG A 209 -13.24 1.08 5.33
C ARG A 209 -13.82 -0.26 4.89
N LEU A 210 -14.24 -0.36 3.62
CA LEU A 210 -14.80 -1.61 3.09
C LEU A 210 -13.71 -2.69 2.92
N VAL A 211 -12.52 -2.31 2.47
CA VAL A 211 -11.43 -3.24 2.17
C VAL A 211 -10.65 -3.61 3.43
N ILE A 212 -10.19 -2.61 4.18
CA ILE A 212 -9.33 -2.78 5.37
C ILE A 212 -10.16 -3.06 6.62
N GLY A 213 -11.38 -2.51 6.69
CA GLY A 213 -12.14 -2.46 7.93
C GLY A 213 -11.83 -1.21 8.77
N ASP A 214 -12.73 -0.91 9.69
CA ASP A 214 -12.56 0.13 10.69
C ASP A 214 -11.82 -0.42 11.90
N VAL A 215 -11.01 0.43 12.53
CA VAL A 215 -10.55 0.16 13.89
C VAL A 215 -11.77 0.01 14.83
N ASP A 216 -11.88 -1.10 15.53
CA ASP A 216 -12.97 -1.29 16.50
C ASP A 216 -12.86 -0.21 17.61
N PRO A 217 -13.85 0.68 17.76
CA PRO A 217 -13.80 1.79 18.72
C PRO A 217 -13.70 1.31 20.17
N ILE A 218 -13.96 0.04 20.47
CA ILE A 218 -13.78 -0.54 21.81
C ILE A 218 -12.30 -0.50 22.23
N PHE A 219 -11.34 -0.60 21.29
CA PHE A 219 -9.90 -0.54 21.61
C PHE A 219 -9.32 0.87 21.62
N PHE A 220 -10.05 1.87 21.11
CA PHE A 220 -9.70 3.29 21.27
C PHE A 220 -10.06 3.84 22.66
N ALA A 221 -10.88 3.12 23.44
CA ALA A 221 -11.31 3.52 24.79
C ALA A 221 -10.26 3.27 25.90
N GLY A 222 -8.96 3.33 25.58
CA GLY A 222 -7.91 3.56 26.57
C GLY A 222 -7.65 2.44 27.57
N PHE A 223 -7.27 1.24 27.10
CA PHE A 223 -6.56 0.27 27.93
C PHE A 223 -5.03 0.29 27.71
N ASP A 224 -4.52 1.18 26.88
CA ASP A 224 -3.08 1.44 26.75
C ASP A 224 -2.70 2.64 27.64
N PRO A 225 -1.95 2.44 28.75
CA PRO A 225 -1.64 3.51 29.71
C PRO A 225 -0.70 4.62 29.19
N ASP A 226 -0.20 4.53 27.95
CA ASP A 226 0.90 5.38 27.48
C ASP A 226 0.57 6.33 26.31
N MET A 227 -0.69 6.49 25.88
CA MET A 227 -1.04 7.53 24.90
C MET A 227 -1.67 8.77 25.55
N PRO A 228 -1.05 9.96 25.45
CA PRO A 228 -1.70 11.20 25.85
C PRO A 228 -2.86 11.51 24.89
N ALA A 229 -4.04 11.76 25.48
CA ALA A 229 -5.23 12.26 24.80
C ALA A 229 -4.96 13.63 24.13
N PRO A 230 -5.71 13.98 23.06
CA PRO A 230 -5.48 15.18 22.24
C PRO A 230 -5.56 16.52 22.98
#